data_AF-A0A975M7B6-F1
#
_entry.id   AF-A0A975M7B6-F1
#
_cell.length_a   1.000
_cell.length_b   1.000
_cell.length_c   1.000
_cell.angle_alpha   90.00
_cell.angle_beta   90.00
_cell.angle_gamma   90.00
#
_symmetry.space_group_name_H-M   'P 1'
#
loop_
_entity.id
_entity.type
_entity.pdbx_description
1 polymer ?
#
loop_
_entity_poly.entity_id
_entity_poly.type
_entity_poly.pdbx_seq_one_letter_code
_entity_poly.pdbx_strand_id
1 'polypeptide(L)'
;MTDAPQPSDEKVRAALAEMIAGLDPTLAERLEHDVESHLELIALTNRGAREMEQLLQSSVTSARLAGASWERIGQRLGMSRQAAQQRFGRVPAEEGTGDTLQRRRLTPVTAFDEMEALAEAGRQGWHSVGYGAYFHDLVRSSEQWEHLRVPAFGSGRRGLEKAGWQKIGTLWFPWAYYARPTGKPVEDETKAAG
;
A
#
# COMPACT_ATOMS: atom_id res chain seq x y z
N MET A 1 -11.69 12.94 33.33
CA MET A 1 -12.47 11.68 33.40
C MET A 1 -11.75 10.71 32.47
N THR A 2 -10.88 9.88 33.04
CA THR A 2 -9.97 9.01 32.27
C THR A 2 -10.80 7.85 31.72
N ASP A 3 -11.04 7.84 30.42
CA ASP A 3 -11.74 6.72 29.76
C ASP A 3 -10.87 5.47 29.90
N ALA A 4 -11.44 4.40 30.47
CA ALA A 4 -10.72 3.15 30.62
C ALA A 4 -10.38 2.62 29.21
N PRO A 5 -9.17 2.07 28.99
CA PRO A 5 -8.78 1.61 27.66
C PRO A 5 -9.77 0.58 27.13
N GLN A 6 -10.24 0.77 25.90
CA GLN A 6 -11.20 -0.14 25.29
C GLN A 6 -10.52 -1.50 25.02
N PRO A 7 -11.24 -2.63 25.06
CA PRO A 7 -10.67 -3.96 24.80
C PRO A 7 -9.99 -4.11 23.43
N SER A 8 -10.34 -3.25 22.46
CA SER A 8 -9.63 -3.14 21.17
C SER A 8 -8.23 -2.57 21.32
N ASP A 9 -8.05 -1.59 22.20
CA ASP A 9 -6.82 -0.82 22.34
C ASP A 9 -5.75 -1.64 23.05
N GLU A 10 -6.17 -2.52 23.97
CA GLU A 10 -5.30 -3.52 24.58
C GLU A 10 -4.79 -4.53 23.54
N LYS A 11 -5.67 -5.04 22.67
CA LYS A 11 -5.27 -5.93 21.57
C LYS A 11 -4.34 -5.26 20.57
N VAL A 12 -4.58 -3.98 20.25
CA VAL A 12 -3.68 -3.20 19.39
C VAL A 12 -2.32 -3.02 20.06
N ARG A 13 -2.28 -2.68 21.36
CA ARG A 13 -1.02 -2.57 22.11
C ARG A 13 -0.24 -3.88 22.15
N ALA A 14 -0.93 -5.00 22.38
CA ALA A 14 -0.30 -6.32 22.34
C ALA A 14 0.27 -6.63 20.94
N ALA A 15 -0.48 -6.36 19.87
CA ALA A 15 0.00 -6.57 18.50
C ALA A 15 1.21 -5.69 18.15
N LEU A 16 1.26 -4.45 18.64
CA LEU A 16 2.41 -3.56 18.47
C LEU A 16 3.63 -4.06 19.26
N ALA A 17 3.44 -4.54 20.48
CA ALA A 17 4.52 -5.12 21.28
C ALA A 17 5.12 -6.36 20.60
N GLU A 18 4.28 -7.27 20.10
CA GLU A 18 4.71 -8.44 19.31
C GLU A 18 5.45 -8.03 18.03
N MET A 19 4.98 -6.99 17.33
CA MET A 19 5.67 -6.48 16.15
C MET A 19 7.07 -5.94 16.49
N ILE A 20 7.20 -5.16 17.56
CA ILE A 20 8.48 -4.61 18.00
C ILE A 20 9.43 -5.74 18.41
N ALA A 21 8.96 -6.71 19.19
CA ALA A 21 9.74 -7.88 19.59
C ALA A 21 10.17 -8.73 18.38
N GLY A 22 9.33 -8.82 17.35
CA GLY A 22 9.67 -9.51 16.10
C GLY A 22 10.72 -8.78 15.24
N LEU A 23 10.84 -7.46 15.37
CA LEU A 23 11.84 -6.65 14.63
C LEU A 23 13.22 -6.68 15.30
N ASP A 24 13.26 -6.65 16.63
CA ASP A 24 14.47 -6.87 17.42
C ASP A 24 14.12 -7.63 18.71
N PRO A 25 14.36 -8.96 18.76
CA PRO A 25 14.08 -9.78 19.92
C PRO A 25 14.92 -9.43 21.16
N THR A 26 16.06 -8.76 20.99
CA THR A 26 17.00 -8.42 22.08
C THR A 26 16.67 -7.08 22.73
N LEU A 27 15.85 -6.26 22.09
CA LEU A 27 15.56 -4.89 22.53
C LEU A 27 14.96 -4.85 23.94
N ALA A 28 14.08 -5.81 24.28
CA ALA A 28 13.45 -5.86 25.59
C ALA A 28 14.46 -6.01 26.74
N GLU A 29 15.45 -6.88 26.58
CA GLU A 29 16.51 -7.10 27.58
C GLU A 29 17.41 -5.86 27.69
N ARG A 30 17.80 -5.26 26.55
CA ARG A 30 18.68 -4.09 26.55
C ARG A 30 18.02 -2.84 27.14
N LEU A 31 16.71 -2.69 26.99
CA LEU A 31 15.95 -1.58 27.59
C LEU A 31 16.05 -1.52 29.12
N GLU A 32 16.34 -2.63 29.80
CA GLU A 32 16.52 -2.63 31.26
C GLU A 32 17.85 -2.01 31.71
N HIS A 33 18.80 -1.85 30.79
CA HIS A 33 20.21 -1.59 31.13
C HIS A 33 20.88 -0.49 30.30
N ASP A 34 20.26 -0.04 29.20
CA ASP A 34 20.91 0.84 28.23
C ASP A 34 20.00 1.98 27.71
N VAL A 35 20.51 3.22 27.81
CA VAL A 35 19.82 4.42 27.32
C VAL A 35 19.75 4.47 25.80
N GLU A 36 20.74 3.94 25.08
CA GLU A 36 20.73 3.92 23.61
C GLU A 36 19.60 3.05 23.08
N SER A 37 19.31 1.94 23.76
CA SER A 37 18.15 1.08 23.47
C SER A 37 16.81 1.81 23.60
N HIS A 38 16.69 2.79 24.51
CA HIS A 38 15.50 3.66 24.57
C HIS A 38 15.42 4.62 23.36
N LEU A 39 16.55 5.16 22.89
CA LEU A 39 16.60 6.00 21.69
C LEU A 39 16.27 5.20 20.43
N GLU A 40 16.73 3.94 20.34
CA GLU A 40 16.37 3.01 19.28
C GLU A 40 14.86 2.72 19.27
N LEU A 41 14.25 2.51 20.43
CA LEU A 41 12.80 2.33 20.54
C LEU A 41 12.04 3.59 20.06
N ILE A 42 12.52 4.79 20.38
CA ILE A 42 11.94 6.05 19.85
C ILE A 42 12.04 6.07 18.33
N ALA A 43 13.21 5.76 17.76
CA ALA A 43 13.39 5.75 16.30
C ALA A 43 12.50 4.71 15.62
N LEU A 44 12.37 3.53 16.22
CA LEU A 44 11.53 2.44 15.71
C LEU A 44 10.04 2.82 15.75
N THR A 45 9.55 3.29 16.89
CA THR A 45 8.15 3.69 17.05
C THR A 45 7.79 4.89 16.18
N ASN A 46 8.71 5.85 15.99
CA ASN A 46 8.51 6.96 15.06
C ASN A 46 8.40 6.49 13.59
N ARG A 47 9.21 5.52 13.17
CA ARG A 47 9.06 4.89 11.84
C ARG A 47 7.69 4.21 11.72
N GLY A 48 7.31 3.41 12.71
CA GLY A 48 6.00 2.76 12.75
C GLY A 48 4.83 3.76 12.71
N ALA A 49 4.95 4.88 13.42
CA ALA A 49 3.94 5.95 13.39
C ALA A 49 3.78 6.55 11.99
N ARG A 50 4.88 6.81 11.27
CA ARG A 50 4.84 7.31 9.89
C ARG A 50 4.17 6.32 8.93
N GLU A 51 4.49 5.03 9.05
CA GLU A 51 3.84 3.98 8.25
C GLU A 51 2.33 3.90 8.55
N MET A 52 1.95 3.99 9.83
CA MET A 52 0.55 4.00 10.25
C MET A 52 -0.19 5.27 9.80
N GLU A 53 0.47 6.43 9.77
CA GLU A 53 -0.09 7.68 9.24
C GLU A 53 -0.35 7.59 7.74
N GLN A 54 0.62 7.07 6.97
CA GLN A 54 0.44 6.79 5.55
C GLN A 54 -0.73 5.83 5.36
N LEU A 55 -0.78 4.75 6.13
CA LEU A 55 -1.87 3.80 6.07
C LEU A 55 -3.24 4.41 6.37
N LEU A 56 -3.30 5.31 7.36
CA LEU A 56 -4.52 6.02 7.70
C LEU A 56 -4.96 6.93 6.55
N GLN A 57 -4.03 7.69 5.95
CA GLN A 57 -4.28 8.52 4.77
C GLN A 57 -4.86 7.67 3.63
N SER A 58 -4.25 6.52 3.36
CA SER A 58 -4.70 5.55 2.36
C SER A 58 -6.10 5.03 2.59
N SER A 59 -6.41 4.70 3.85
CA SER A 59 -7.71 4.18 4.27
C SER A 59 -8.81 5.25 4.12
N VAL A 60 -8.51 6.50 4.50
CA VAL A 60 -9.42 7.64 4.34
C VAL A 60 -9.71 7.93 2.87
N THR A 61 -8.66 7.96 2.06
CA THR A 61 -8.75 8.08 0.59
C THR A 61 -9.66 7.00 0.00
N SER A 62 -9.46 5.75 0.39
CA SER A 62 -10.27 4.62 -0.10
C SER A 62 -11.73 4.75 0.31
N ALA A 63 -11.99 5.15 1.56
CA ALA A 63 -13.35 5.41 2.04
C ALA A 63 -14.03 6.55 1.25
N ARG A 64 -13.30 7.63 0.92
CA ARG A 64 -13.81 8.74 0.10
C ARG A 64 -14.23 8.27 -1.29
N LEU A 65 -13.38 7.48 -1.95
CA LEU A 65 -13.69 6.92 -3.26
C LEU A 65 -14.89 5.98 -3.21
N ALA A 66 -15.04 5.18 -2.15
CA ALA A 66 -16.21 4.34 -1.91
C ALA A 66 -17.49 5.11 -1.54
N GLY A 67 -17.48 6.44 -1.64
CA GLY A 67 -18.65 7.30 -1.42
C GLY A 67 -18.85 7.73 0.04
N ALA A 68 -17.96 7.43 0.98
CA ALA A 68 -18.08 7.91 2.35
C ALA A 68 -17.93 9.44 2.40
N SER A 69 -18.87 10.15 3.03
CA SER A 69 -18.79 11.61 3.18
C SER A 69 -17.65 12.01 4.14
N TRP A 70 -17.12 13.22 3.98
CA TRP A 70 -16.15 13.79 4.93
C TRP A 70 -16.67 13.84 6.37
N GLU A 71 -17.99 13.97 6.55
CA GLU A 71 -18.63 13.94 7.86
C GLU A 71 -18.54 12.56 8.51
N ARG A 72 -18.87 11.49 7.78
CA ARG A 72 -18.77 10.10 8.27
C ARG A 72 -17.32 9.73 8.60
N ILE A 73 -16.38 10.20 7.79
CA ILE A 73 -14.95 9.99 8.04
C ILE A 73 -14.51 10.75 9.29
N GLY A 74 -14.87 12.03 9.42
CA GLY A 74 -14.57 12.82 10.61
C GLY A 74 -15.10 12.17 11.88
N GLN A 75 -16.37 11.75 11.89
CA GLN A 75 -16.99 11.03 13.02
C GLN A 75 -16.20 9.76 13.38
N ARG A 76 -15.76 8.98 12.39
CA ARG A 76 -14.99 7.75 12.64
C ARG A 76 -13.60 8.01 13.21
N LEU A 77 -13.00 9.16 12.88
CA LEU A 77 -11.69 9.59 13.36
C LEU A 77 -11.75 10.48 14.60
N GLY A 78 -12.93 10.71 15.17
CA GLY A 78 -13.11 11.59 16.34
C GLY A 78 -12.80 13.06 16.05
N MET A 79 -12.97 13.53 14.81
CA MET A 79 -12.69 14.91 14.39
C MET A 79 -13.83 15.53 13.56
N SER A 80 -13.80 16.84 13.39
CA SER A 80 -14.81 17.53 12.58
C SER A 80 -14.66 17.22 11.08
N ARG A 81 -15.74 17.40 10.31
CA ARG A 81 -15.74 17.30 8.84
C ARG A 81 -14.64 18.16 8.20
N GLN A 82 -14.51 19.40 8.66
CA GLN A 82 -13.52 20.35 8.13
C GLN A 82 -12.09 19.92 8.48
N ALA A 83 -11.85 19.44 9.70
CA ALA A 83 -10.55 18.90 10.10
C ALA A 83 -10.14 17.68 9.26
N ALA A 84 -11.09 16.76 9.00
CA ALA A 84 -10.86 15.61 8.13
C ALA A 84 -10.54 16.04 6.70
N GLN A 85 -11.32 16.96 6.12
CA GLN A 85 -11.07 17.45 4.76
C GLN A 85 -9.72 18.18 4.64
N GLN A 86 -9.34 19.01 5.62
CA GLN A 86 -8.07 19.72 5.60
C GLN A 86 -6.88 18.77 5.71
N ARG A 87 -6.98 17.76 6.58
CA ARG A 87 -5.90 16.80 6.82
C ARG A 87 -5.71 15.82 5.67
N PHE A 88 -6.81 15.27 5.14
CA PHE A 88 -6.76 14.15 4.21
C PHE A 88 -7.14 14.50 2.76
N GLY A 89 -7.63 15.72 2.51
CA GLY A 89 -8.12 16.14 1.18
C GLY A 89 -7.04 16.60 0.19
N ARG A 90 -5.76 16.60 0.58
CA ARG A 90 -4.63 16.98 -0.30
C ARG A 90 -3.97 15.71 -0.85
N VAL A 91 -3.94 15.55 -2.16
CA VAL A 91 -3.19 14.48 -2.82
C VAL A 91 -1.77 14.98 -3.09
N PRO A 92 -0.71 14.32 -2.59
CA PRO A 92 0.67 14.67 -2.94
C PRO A 92 0.96 14.24 -4.39
N ALA A 93 1.37 15.18 -5.23
CA ALA A 93 2.22 14.87 -6.38
C ALA A 93 3.63 14.53 -5.85
N GLU A 94 4.46 13.75 -6.57
CA GLU A 94 5.94 13.85 -6.60
C GLU A 94 6.63 12.75 -7.44
N GLU A 95 7.88 13.05 -7.76
CA GLU A 95 8.64 12.79 -8.99
C GLU A 95 9.45 11.48 -8.97
N GLY A 96 9.85 10.97 -10.16
CA GLY A 96 10.56 9.70 -10.32
C GLY A 96 11.98 9.85 -10.88
N THR A 97 12.93 9.14 -10.31
CA THR A 97 14.34 9.00 -10.74
C THR A 97 14.56 7.75 -11.62
N GLY A 98 15.61 7.80 -12.45
CA GLY A 98 15.77 7.06 -13.73
C GLY A 98 15.99 5.54 -13.68
N ASP A 99 15.72 4.89 -14.82
CA ASP A 99 16.63 3.98 -15.55
C ASP A 99 16.00 3.62 -16.93
N THR A 100 16.83 3.26 -17.92
CA THR A 100 16.62 2.98 -19.37
C THR A 100 15.48 2.07 -19.81
N LEU A 101 14.64 1.60 -18.89
CA LEU A 101 13.37 0.94 -19.20
C LEU A 101 12.32 2.01 -19.52
N GLN A 102 11.53 1.83 -20.59
CA GLN A 102 10.37 2.70 -20.81
C GLN A 102 9.47 2.60 -19.57
N ARG A 103 9.41 3.69 -18.82
CA ARG A 103 8.66 3.83 -17.59
C ARG A 103 7.52 4.81 -17.83
N ARG A 104 6.34 4.47 -17.36
CA ARG A 104 5.20 5.39 -17.34
C ARG A 104 4.46 5.27 -16.03
N ARG A 105 3.88 6.39 -15.59
CA ARG A 105 2.97 6.39 -14.45
C ARG A 105 1.54 6.32 -14.95
N LEU A 106 0.81 5.30 -14.51
CA LEU A 106 -0.63 5.20 -14.73
C LEU A 106 -1.34 5.99 -13.63
N THR A 107 -1.90 7.14 -13.99
CA THR A 107 -2.56 8.08 -13.07
C THR A 107 -3.54 8.98 -13.84
N PRO A 108 -4.63 9.45 -13.22
CA PRO A 108 -5.16 8.98 -11.94
C PRO A 108 -5.89 7.64 -12.10
N VAL A 109 -5.70 6.73 -11.15
CA VAL A 109 -6.53 5.52 -11.01
C VAL A 109 -7.12 5.44 -9.61
N THR A 110 -8.24 4.77 -9.49
CA THR A 110 -8.95 4.53 -8.23
C THR A 110 -9.08 3.04 -7.99
N ALA A 111 -9.39 2.64 -6.75
CA ALA A 111 -9.62 1.23 -6.46
C ALA A 111 -10.73 0.56 -7.31
N PHE A 112 -11.55 1.33 -8.04
CA PHE A 112 -12.60 0.80 -8.91
C PHE A 112 -12.15 0.58 -10.35
N ASP A 113 -11.40 1.52 -10.92
CA ASP A 113 -10.96 1.49 -12.33
C ASP A 113 -9.55 0.93 -12.52
N GLU A 114 -8.74 0.90 -11.45
CA GLU A 114 -7.32 0.55 -11.48
C GLU A 114 -7.05 -0.82 -12.10
N MET A 115 -7.85 -1.83 -11.76
CA MET A 115 -7.64 -3.19 -12.28
C MET A 115 -7.95 -3.30 -13.78
N GLU A 116 -8.93 -2.54 -14.27
CA GLU A 116 -9.25 -2.47 -15.69
C GLU A 116 -8.16 -1.72 -16.45
N ALA A 117 -7.72 -0.58 -15.90
CA ALA A 117 -6.62 0.21 -16.45
C ALA A 117 -5.30 -0.59 -16.50
N LEU A 118 -5.02 -1.39 -15.46
CA LEU A 118 -3.88 -2.31 -15.42
C LEU A 118 -4.03 -3.45 -16.42
N ALA A 119 -5.22 -4.02 -16.60
CA ALA A 119 -5.46 -5.07 -17.59
C ALA A 119 -5.22 -4.57 -19.03
N GLU A 120 -5.66 -3.35 -19.36
CA GLU A 120 -5.36 -2.71 -20.65
C GLU A 120 -3.85 -2.44 -20.80
N ALA A 121 -3.21 -1.89 -19.77
CA ALA A 121 -1.79 -1.67 -19.77
C ALA A 121 -1.00 -2.98 -19.95
N GLY A 122 -1.45 -4.06 -19.30
CA GLY A 122 -0.87 -5.39 -19.37
C GLY A 122 -0.87 -5.98 -20.77
N ARG A 123 -1.95 -5.79 -21.56
CA ARG A 123 -2.02 -6.22 -22.98
C ARG A 123 -0.99 -5.52 -23.87
N GLN A 124 -0.66 -4.28 -23.54
CA GLN A 124 0.35 -3.47 -24.22
C GLN A 124 1.78 -3.71 -23.69
N GLY A 125 1.95 -4.68 -22.77
CA GLY A 125 3.24 -5.08 -22.20
C GLY A 125 3.72 -4.25 -21.03
N TRP A 126 2.84 -3.41 -20.46
CA TRP A 126 3.16 -2.64 -19.27
C TRP A 126 2.80 -3.42 -18.01
N HIS A 127 3.76 -3.57 -17.10
CA HIS A 127 3.51 -4.19 -15.81
C HIS A 127 3.89 -3.26 -14.67
N SER A 128 3.08 -3.30 -13.61
CA SER A 128 3.35 -2.50 -12.42
C SER A 128 4.52 -3.07 -11.63
N VAL A 129 5.40 -2.17 -11.21
CA VAL A 129 6.57 -2.44 -10.35
C VAL A 129 6.49 -1.68 -9.02
N GLY A 130 5.67 -0.63 -8.97
CA GLY A 130 5.39 0.17 -7.79
C GLY A 130 4.00 0.77 -7.88
N TYR A 131 3.46 1.22 -6.74
CA TYR A 131 2.11 1.77 -6.66
C TYR A 131 1.93 2.63 -5.41
N GLY A 132 0.96 3.53 -5.48
CA GLY A 132 0.49 4.37 -4.38
C GLY A 132 -1.02 4.59 -4.51
N ALA A 133 -1.58 5.52 -3.71
CA ALA A 133 -3.04 5.73 -3.58
C ALA A 133 -3.83 5.79 -4.88
N TYR A 134 -3.21 6.34 -5.93
CA TYR A 134 -3.88 6.67 -7.18
C TYR A 134 -3.00 6.46 -8.41
N PHE A 135 -1.90 5.73 -8.24
CA PHE A 135 -0.98 5.52 -9.33
C PHE A 135 -0.32 4.15 -9.27
N HIS A 136 0.05 3.67 -10.44
CA HIS A 136 1.03 2.61 -10.60
C HIS A 136 2.22 3.14 -11.40
N ASP A 137 3.42 2.80 -10.93
CA ASP A 137 4.62 2.90 -11.73
C ASP A 137 4.74 1.63 -12.57
N LEU A 138 4.74 1.83 -13.89
CA LEU A 138 4.76 0.76 -14.88
C LEU A 138 6.09 0.73 -15.62
N VAL A 139 6.55 -0.48 -15.93
CA VAL A 139 7.70 -0.77 -16.78
C VAL A 139 7.21 -1.53 -18.01
N ARG A 140 7.75 -1.21 -19.19
CA ARG A 140 7.43 -1.91 -20.44
C ARG A 140 8.27 -3.18 -20.60
N SER A 141 7.64 -4.23 -21.11
CA SER A 141 8.25 -5.49 -21.54
C SER A 141 7.72 -5.91 -22.92
N SER A 142 8.31 -6.95 -23.52
CA SER A 142 7.87 -7.54 -24.80
C SER A 142 6.72 -8.54 -24.66
N GLU A 143 6.31 -8.85 -23.43
CA GLU A 143 5.24 -9.82 -23.13
C GLU A 143 4.04 -9.14 -22.48
N GLN A 144 2.85 -9.71 -22.61
CA GLN A 144 1.67 -9.24 -21.89
C GLN A 144 1.69 -9.68 -20.43
N TRP A 145 1.07 -8.88 -19.57
CA TRP A 145 1.00 -9.12 -18.14
C TRP A 145 -0.42 -9.14 -17.60
N GLU A 146 -0.63 -9.96 -16.58
CA GLU A 146 -1.83 -9.94 -15.74
C GLU A 146 -1.52 -9.28 -14.40
N HIS A 147 -2.51 -8.57 -13.86
CA HIS A 147 -2.45 -7.97 -12.53
C HIS A 147 -3.58 -8.50 -11.67
N LEU A 148 -3.29 -8.69 -10.38
CA LEU A 148 -4.26 -9.16 -9.40
C LEU A 148 -4.16 -8.33 -8.13
N ARG A 149 -5.32 -7.90 -7.63
CA ARG A 149 -5.46 -7.29 -6.31
C ARG A 149 -6.17 -8.25 -5.37
N VAL A 150 -5.56 -8.53 -4.22
CA VAL A 150 -6.14 -9.33 -3.13
C VAL A 150 -6.09 -8.55 -1.82
N PRO A 151 -6.96 -8.82 -0.84
CA PRO A 151 -6.78 -8.29 0.50
C PRO A 151 -5.40 -8.67 1.05
N ALA A 152 -4.69 -7.71 1.64
CA ALA A 152 -3.40 -7.92 2.28
C ALA A 152 -3.50 -8.86 3.51
N PHE A 153 -4.71 -8.97 4.07
CA PHE A 153 -5.07 -9.89 5.13
C PHE A 153 -5.91 -11.06 4.59
N GLY A 154 -5.68 -12.27 5.11
CA GLY A 154 -6.46 -13.46 4.75
C GLY A 154 -5.69 -14.51 3.93
N SER A 155 -6.37 -15.61 3.62
CA SER A 155 -5.78 -16.81 3.00
C SER A 155 -5.54 -16.70 1.50
N GLY A 156 -6.19 -15.75 0.81
CA GLY A 156 -6.17 -15.62 -0.66
C GLY A 156 -4.80 -15.31 -1.26
N ARG A 157 -3.81 -14.88 -0.46
CA ARG A 157 -2.43 -14.69 -0.90
C ARG A 157 -1.61 -15.99 -0.94
N ARG A 158 -2.05 -17.03 -0.23
CA ARG A 158 -1.26 -18.27 -0.10
C ARG A 158 -1.19 -18.98 -1.44
N GLY A 159 0.03 -19.25 -1.90
CA GLY A 159 0.28 -19.97 -3.15
C GLY A 159 0.30 -19.11 -4.41
N LEU A 160 0.02 -17.80 -4.34
CA LEU A 160 0.12 -16.91 -5.50
C LEU A 160 1.55 -16.90 -6.08
N GLU A 161 2.57 -16.75 -5.23
CA GLU A 161 3.98 -16.80 -5.65
C GLU A 161 4.35 -18.13 -6.29
N LYS A 162 3.82 -19.26 -5.78
CA LYS A 162 4.02 -20.59 -6.38
C LYS A 162 3.32 -20.73 -7.74
N ALA A 163 2.25 -19.98 -7.97
CA ALA A 163 1.53 -19.93 -9.25
C ALA A 163 2.11 -18.88 -10.23
N GLY A 164 3.30 -18.35 -9.93
CA GLY A 164 4.05 -17.42 -10.78
C GLY A 164 3.70 -15.95 -10.57
N TRP A 165 2.86 -15.61 -9.60
CA TRP A 165 2.53 -14.21 -9.29
C TRP A 165 3.66 -13.53 -8.54
N GLN A 166 4.13 -12.42 -9.07
CA GLN A 166 5.16 -11.58 -8.47
C GLN A 166 4.50 -10.47 -7.67
N LYS A 167 4.91 -10.30 -6.42
CA LYS A 167 4.41 -9.23 -5.57
C LYS A 167 4.94 -7.88 -6.06
N ILE A 168 4.04 -6.91 -6.19
CA ILE A 168 4.40 -5.52 -6.56
C ILE A 168 4.66 -4.75 -5.26
N GLY A 169 5.80 -4.05 -5.20
CA GLY A 169 6.15 -3.07 -4.15
C GLY A 169 6.06 -3.55 -2.69
N THR A 170 6.19 -2.58 -1.78
CA THR A 170 6.02 -2.78 -0.33
C THR A 170 4.60 -2.34 0.07
N LEU A 171 3.75 -3.32 0.37
CA LEU A 171 2.38 -3.25 0.92
C LEU A 171 1.71 -1.86 1.07
N TRP A 172 0.66 -1.60 0.27
CA TRP A 172 -0.37 -0.61 0.58
C TRP A 172 -1.59 -1.29 1.21
N PHE A 173 -1.67 -1.36 2.54
CA PHE A 173 -2.86 -1.92 3.20
C PHE A 173 -4.11 -1.06 2.89
N PRO A 174 -5.30 -1.65 2.68
CA PRO A 174 -5.67 -3.06 2.92
C PRO A 174 -5.41 -4.03 1.77
N TRP A 175 -4.75 -3.63 0.68
CA TRP A 175 -4.62 -4.45 -0.53
C TRP A 175 -3.18 -4.91 -0.77
N ALA A 176 -3.03 -6.03 -1.47
CA ALA A 176 -1.75 -6.49 -2.00
C ALA A 176 -1.93 -6.70 -3.50
N TYR A 177 -0.96 -6.20 -4.27
CA TYR A 177 -0.97 -6.25 -5.72
C TYR A 177 0.09 -7.23 -6.20
N TYR A 178 -0.27 -8.00 -7.22
CA TYR A 178 0.59 -8.95 -7.88
C TYR A 178 0.55 -8.74 -9.39
N ALA A 179 1.66 -9.05 -10.06
CA ALA A 179 1.77 -9.10 -11.51
C ALA A 179 2.30 -10.47 -11.95
N ARG A 180 1.93 -10.94 -13.13
CA ARG A 180 2.48 -12.16 -13.71
C ARG A 180 2.64 -12.03 -15.23
N PRO A 181 3.76 -12.45 -15.82
CA PRO A 181 3.88 -12.51 -17.27
C PRO A 181 3.02 -13.64 -17.82
N THR A 182 2.35 -13.38 -18.94
CA THR A 182 1.45 -14.37 -19.57
C THR A 182 2.17 -15.28 -20.57
N GLY A 183 3.40 -14.93 -20.96
CA GLY A 183 4.13 -15.58 -22.05
C GLY A 183 3.58 -15.28 -23.45
N LYS A 184 2.60 -14.36 -23.58
CA LYS A 184 2.08 -13.90 -24.88
C LYS A 184 2.83 -12.64 -25.33
N PRO A 185 3.09 -12.46 -26.63
CA PRO A 185 3.65 -11.21 -27.15
C PRO A 185 2.65 -10.05 -27.01
N VAL A 186 3.15 -8.83 -26.90
CA VAL A 186 2.33 -7.60 -26.81
C VAL A 186 1.41 -7.43 -28.02
N GLU A 187 0.20 -6.90 -27.81
CA GLU A 187 -0.78 -6.77 -28.90
C GLU A 187 -0.37 -5.76 -30.00
N ASP A 188 0.56 -4.85 -29.72
CA ASP A 188 1.08 -3.87 -30.69
C ASP A 188 1.92 -4.49 -31.82
N GLU A 189 2.49 -5.68 -31.65
CA GLU A 189 3.29 -6.33 -32.71
C GLU A 189 2.43 -7.05 -33.76
N THR A 190 1.15 -7.33 -33.47
CA THR A 190 0.30 -8.11 -34.40
C THR A 190 -0.32 -7.24 -35.50
N LYS A 191 -0.36 -5.90 -35.33
CA LYS A 191 -0.91 -4.97 -36.34
C LYS A 191 0.09 -4.51 -37.41
N ALA A 192 1.38 -4.83 -37.29
CA ALA A 192 2.41 -4.43 -38.27
C ALA A 192 2.72 -5.52 -39.33
N ALA A 193 2.04 -6.67 -39.28
CA ALA A 193 2.32 -7.82 -40.16
C ALA A 193 1.10 -8.27 -41.01
N GLY A 194 0.14 -7.39 -41.27
CA GLY A 194 -1.06 -7.67 -42.08
C GLY A 194 -1.30 -6.66 -43.18
#